data_AF-A0A819GUD5-F1
#
_entry.id   AF-A0A819GUD5-F1
#
_cell.length_a   1.000
_cell.length_b   1.000
_cell.length_c   1.000
_cell.angle_alpha   90.00
_cell.angle_beta   90.00
_cell.angle_gamma   90.00
#
_symmetry.space_group_name_H-M   'P 1'
#
loop_
_entity.id
_entity.type
_entity.pdbx_description
1 polymer ?
#
loop_
_entity_poly.entity_id
_entity_poly.type
_entity_poly.pdbx_seq_one_letter_code
_entity_poly.pdbx_strand_id
1 'polypeptide(L)'
;MLVAVAEPHSNTVIIKEIPASHIIVKRIMDLAISIVALPVALPLMILGCIAMLFTSKGPAIFRQKRVGLNGKSFTMYKIRTMVHSKDGYVNHTVVNDGRITKVGQILRKTKIDELPQIFNVIKGDMSIIGPRPERIEIVEEFTKKNDYYKYRHLVKPGITGWAQVHKPMATPDQNLEKLD
;
A
#
# COMPACT_ATOMS: atom_id res chain seq x y z
N MET A 1 -5.88 -19.88 -7.01
CA MET A 1 -5.65 -18.89 -5.92
C MET A 1 -7.00 -18.57 -5.34
N LEU A 2 -7.12 -18.48 -4.01
CA LEU A 2 -8.39 -18.18 -3.35
C LEU A 2 -8.57 -16.67 -3.23
N VAL A 3 -9.80 -16.19 -3.30
CA VAL A 3 -10.16 -14.80 -2.99
C VAL A 3 -11.42 -14.82 -2.14
N ALA A 4 -11.46 -13.95 -1.14
CA ALA A 4 -12.64 -13.71 -0.34
C ALA A 4 -13.51 -12.62 -0.97
N VAL A 5 -14.80 -12.86 -1.02
CA VAL A 5 -15.80 -11.88 -1.42
C VAL A 5 -16.80 -11.76 -0.29
N ALA A 6 -16.95 -10.55 0.25
CA ALA A 6 -18.00 -10.24 1.21
C ALA A 6 -19.35 -10.25 0.49
N GLU A 7 -20.33 -10.94 1.05
CA GLU A 7 -21.70 -10.85 0.54
C GLU A 7 -22.35 -9.53 1.01
N PRO A 8 -22.98 -8.74 0.11
CA PRO A 8 -23.46 -7.39 0.45
C PRO A 8 -24.52 -7.31 1.57
N HIS A 9 -25.10 -8.45 2.00
CA HIS A 9 -26.24 -8.49 2.93
C HIS A 9 -26.16 -9.60 3.99
N SER A 10 -24.99 -10.23 4.17
CA SER A 10 -24.76 -11.27 5.18
C SER A 10 -23.39 -11.10 5.81
N ASN A 11 -23.24 -11.47 7.09
CA ASN A 11 -21.93 -11.51 7.76
C ASN A 11 -21.10 -12.73 7.32
N THR A 12 -21.27 -13.19 6.07
CA THR A 12 -20.57 -14.34 5.50
C THR A 12 -19.59 -13.89 4.42
N VAL A 13 -18.44 -14.56 4.41
CA VAL A 13 -17.39 -14.38 3.40
C VAL A 13 -17.34 -15.63 2.54
N ILE A 14 -17.54 -15.47 1.24
CA ILE A 14 -17.41 -16.58 0.29
C ILE A 14 -15.96 -16.62 -0.20
N ILE A 15 -15.35 -17.79 -0.09
CA ILE A 15 -14.06 -18.06 -0.70
C ILE A 15 -14.29 -18.62 -2.11
N LYS A 16 -13.79 -17.91 -3.11
CA LYS A 16 -13.85 -18.30 -4.52
C LYS A 16 -12.47 -18.71 -5.02
N GLU A 17 -12.43 -19.73 -5.86
CA GLU A 17 -11.23 -20.07 -6.62
C GLU A 17 -11.12 -19.22 -7.88
N ILE A 18 -9.94 -18.63 -8.07
CA ILE A 18 -9.57 -17.94 -9.29
C ILE A 18 -8.73 -18.86 -10.18
N PRO A 19 -9.11 -19.06 -11.46
CA PRO A 19 -8.35 -19.82 -12.44
C PRO A 19 -6.92 -19.29 -12.61
N ALA A 20 -5.98 -20.18 -12.89
CA ALA A 20 -4.57 -19.82 -13.10
C ALA A 20 -4.37 -18.81 -14.24
N SER A 21 -5.17 -18.92 -15.31
CA SER A 21 -5.15 -18.01 -16.46
C SER A 21 -5.38 -16.56 -16.05
N HIS A 22 -6.35 -16.30 -15.17
CA HIS A 22 -6.65 -14.94 -14.70
C HIS A 22 -5.47 -14.35 -13.92
N ILE A 23 -4.79 -15.16 -13.11
CA ILE A 23 -3.60 -14.73 -12.35
C ILE A 23 -2.45 -14.36 -13.30
N ILE A 24 -2.24 -15.17 -14.34
CA ILE A 24 -1.19 -14.92 -15.35
C ILE A 24 -1.50 -13.64 -16.12
N VAL A 25 -2.72 -13.48 -16.62
CA VAL A 25 -3.14 -12.26 -17.34
C VAL A 25 -2.98 -11.04 -16.44
N LYS A 26 -3.47 -11.11 -15.19
CA LYS A 26 -3.32 -10.02 -14.23
C LYS A 26 -1.85 -9.67 -13.98
N ARG A 27 -0.98 -10.67 -13.89
CA ARG A 27 0.46 -10.45 -13.71
C ARG A 27 1.10 -9.78 -14.93
N ILE A 28 0.73 -10.19 -16.13
CA ILE A 28 1.21 -9.57 -17.38
C ILE A 28 0.75 -8.11 -17.44
N MET A 29 -0.51 -7.83 -17.13
CA MET A 29 -1.03 -6.46 -17.07
C MET A 29 -0.29 -5.60 -16.04
N ASP A 30 -0.06 -6.13 -14.83
CA ASP A 30 0.69 -5.42 -13.79
C ASP A 30 2.11 -5.04 -14.25
N LEU A 31 2.80 -5.96 -14.93
CA LEU A 31 4.14 -5.70 -15.47
C LEU A 31 4.09 -4.72 -16.64
N ALA A 32 3.18 -4.89 -17.59
CA ALA A 32 3.03 -3.98 -18.73
C ALA A 32 2.75 -2.54 -18.27
N ILE A 33 1.77 -2.34 -17.39
CA ILE A 33 1.45 -1.01 -16.84
C ILE A 33 2.64 -0.43 -16.08
N SER A 34 3.32 -1.24 -15.26
CA SER A 34 4.50 -0.80 -14.50
C SER A 34 5.63 -0.33 -15.42
N ILE A 35 5.94 -1.10 -16.46
CA ILE A 35 7.02 -0.81 -17.42
C ILE A 35 6.69 0.44 -18.24
N VAL A 36 5.44 0.57 -18.72
CA VAL A 36 4.99 1.75 -19.47
C VAL A 36 4.98 3.01 -18.60
N ALA A 37 4.71 2.89 -17.29
CA ALA A 37 4.73 4.03 -16.38
C ALA A 37 6.15 4.48 -15.99
N LEU A 38 7.18 3.62 -16.08
CA LEU A 38 8.54 3.92 -15.61
C LEU A 38 9.17 5.19 -16.23
N PRO A 39 9.08 5.44 -17.55
CA PRO A 39 9.67 6.64 -18.16
C PRO A 39 9.17 7.96 -17.57
N VAL A 40 7.91 8.00 -17.11
CA VAL A 40 7.32 9.17 -16.44
C VAL A 40 7.55 9.12 -14.93
N ALA A 41 7.45 7.93 -14.33
CA ALA A 41 7.61 7.76 -12.89
C ALA A 41 9.05 8.04 -12.42
N LEU A 42 10.07 7.64 -13.19
CA LEU A 42 11.49 7.83 -12.85
C LEU A 42 11.87 9.31 -12.64
N PRO A 43 11.64 10.24 -13.59
CA PRO A 43 11.96 11.65 -13.39
C PRO A 43 11.18 12.25 -12.21
N LEU A 44 9.90 11.90 -12.03
CA LEU A 44 9.10 12.38 -10.89
C LEU A 44 9.63 11.85 -9.55
N MET A 45 10.07 10.59 -9.49
CA MET A 45 10.70 10.01 -8.30
C MET A 45 12.03 10.70 -7.98
N ILE A 46 12.85 10.98 -8.99
CA ILE A 46 14.13 11.68 -8.80
C ILE A 46 13.88 13.09 -8.25
N LEU A 47 12.97 13.86 -8.87
CA LEU A 47 12.61 15.19 -8.39
C LEU A 47 12.06 15.17 -6.97
N GLY A 48 11.17 14.22 -6.67
CA GLY A 48 10.61 14.04 -5.32
C GLY A 48 11.68 13.69 -4.28
N CYS A 49 12.63 12.80 -4.62
CA CYS A 49 13.74 12.45 -3.75
C CYS A 49 14.66 13.65 -3.49
N ILE A 50 15.04 14.40 -4.53
CA ILE A 50 15.87 15.59 -4.42
C ILE A 50 15.18 16.63 -3.52
N ALA A 51 13.91 16.94 -3.77
CA ALA A 51 13.14 17.89 -2.96
C ALA A 51 13.11 17.50 -1.47
N MET A 52 13.00 16.19 -1.18
CA MET A 52 12.99 15.69 0.20
C MET A 52 14.35 15.77 0.89
N LEU A 53 15.46 15.62 0.15
CA LEU A 53 16.81 15.78 0.71
C LEU A 53 17.07 17.21 1.19
N PHE A 54 16.49 18.21 0.54
CA PHE A 54 16.58 19.61 0.98
C PHE A 54 15.73 19.93 2.21
N THR A 55 14.80 19.04 2.59
CA THR A 55 13.84 19.35 3.66
C THR A 55 14.21 18.70 5.01
N SER A 56 14.89 17.56 5.02
CA SER A 56 15.34 16.90 6.25
C SER A 56 16.53 15.97 6.02
N LYS A 57 17.42 15.84 7.00
CA LYS A 57 18.57 14.90 6.93
C LYS A 57 18.13 13.43 6.84
N GLY A 58 18.94 12.58 6.21
CA GLY A 58 18.72 11.14 6.08
C GLY A 58 18.18 10.71 4.70
N PRO A 59 17.92 9.40 4.49
CA PRO A 59 17.61 8.84 3.18
C PRO A 59 16.26 9.32 2.62
N ALA A 60 16.22 9.62 1.32
CA ALA A 60 15.00 10.03 0.63
C ALA A 60 14.00 8.88 0.44
N ILE A 61 14.48 7.64 0.33
CA ILE A 61 13.62 6.46 0.23
C ILE A 61 13.34 5.90 1.62
N PHE A 62 12.06 5.83 1.95
CA PHE A 62 11.53 5.17 3.12
C PHE A 62 11.23 3.70 2.80
N ARG A 63 11.58 2.81 3.73
CA ARG A 63 11.39 1.35 3.63
C ARG A 63 10.62 0.88 4.85
N GLN A 64 9.55 0.13 4.66
CA GLN A 64 8.76 -0.40 5.77
C GLN A 64 8.26 -1.81 5.48
N LYS A 65 8.36 -2.70 6.47
CA LYS A 65 7.74 -4.02 6.37
C LYS A 65 6.21 -3.89 6.40
N ARG A 66 5.55 -4.60 5.48
CA ARG A 66 4.10 -4.66 5.34
C ARG A 66 3.67 -6.11 5.12
N VAL A 67 2.42 -6.42 5.43
CA VAL A 67 1.84 -7.74 5.17
C VAL A 67 1.36 -7.81 3.72
N GLY A 68 1.73 -8.88 3.02
CA GLY A 68 1.35 -9.15 1.64
C GLY A 68 0.61 -10.47 1.46
N LEU A 69 0.75 -11.07 0.27
CA LEU A 69 0.05 -12.30 -0.11
C LEU A 69 0.29 -13.43 0.89
N ASN A 70 -0.78 -14.10 1.29
CA ASN A 70 -0.85 -15.16 2.28
C ASN A 70 -0.20 -14.78 3.62
N GLY A 71 -0.31 -13.50 4.02
CA GLY A 71 0.25 -13.01 5.27
C GLY A 71 1.77 -12.82 5.26
N LYS A 72 2.46 -13.07 4.13
CA LYS A 72 3.93 -12.96 4.06
C LYS A 72 4.35 -11.50 4.09
N SER A 73 5.32 -11.17 4.94
CA SER A 73 5.85 -9.80 5.01
C SER A 73 6.74 -9.46 3.81
N PHE A 74 6.66 -8.24 3.30
CA PHE A 74 7.56 -7.70 2.28
C PHE A 74 7.99 -6.26 2.64
N THR A 75 9.05 -5.77 2.00
CA THR A 75 9.53 -4.39 2.18
C THR A 75 8.88 -3.48 1.16
N MET A 76 8.01 -2.58 1.59
CA MET A 76 7.39 -1.57 0.75
C MET A 76 8.28 -0.33 0.64
N TYR A 77 8.43 0.19 -0.58
CA TYR A 77 9.21 1.39 -0.86
C TYR A 77 8.32 2.63 -1.04
N LYS A 78 8.76 3.77 -0.49
CA LYS A 78 8.14 5.09 -0.69
C LYS A 78 9.18 6.18 -0.70
N ILE A 79 8.84 7.36 -1.23
CA ILE A 79 9.59 8.57 -0.90
C ILE A 79 9.20 8.98 0.53
N ARG A 80 10.20 9.28 1.34
CA ARG A 80 10.01 9.78 2.70
C ARG A 80 9.27 11.11 2.62
N THR A 81 8.24 11.28 3.44
CA THR A 81 7.42 12.52 3.48
C THR A 81 7.36 13.13 4.88
N MET A 82 8.03 12.50 5.84
CA MET A 82 8.13 12.93 7.22
C MET A 82 9.58 13.21 7.59
N VAL A 83 9.79 14.12 8.55
CA VAL A 83 11.09 14.37 9.18
C VAL A 83 11.62 13.04 9.73
N HIS A 84 12.90 12.80 9.51
CA HIS A 84 13.56 11.61 10.02
C HIS A 84 13.63 11.65 11.55
N SER A 85 12.86 10.81 12.21
CA SER A 85 13.02 10.54 13.63
C SER A 85 14.02 9.39 13.82
N LYS A 86 14.98 9.57 14.74
CA LYS A 86 15.93 8.51 15.13
C LYS A 86 15.29 7.47 16.05
N ASP A 87 14.18 7.82 16.70
CA ASP A 87 13.63 7.04 17.82
C ASP A 87 12.70 5.90 17.38
N GLY A 88 12.54 5.68 16.07
CA GLY A 88 11.92 4.49 15.50
C GLY A 88 10.42 4.30 15.76
N TYR A 89 9.85 5.01 16.74
CA TYR A 89 8.45 4.90 17.13
C TYR A 89 7.56 5.72 16.21
N VAL A 90 6.70 5.03 15.47
CA VAL A 90 5.76 5.66 14.53
C VAL A 90 4.36 5.16 14.84
N ASN A 91 3.65 5.86 15.72
CA ASN A 91 2.18 5.81 15.78
C ASN A 91 1.58 6.09 14.39
N HIS A 92 0.31 5.72 14.20
CA HIS A 92 -0.45 6.08 12.99
C HIS A 92 -0.25 7.55 12.65
N THR A 93 -0.16 7.87 11.35
CA THR A 93 -0.19 9.26 10.92
C THR A 93 -1.54 9.85 11.34
N VAL A 94 -1.51 10.92 12.12
CA VAL A 94 -2.69 11.66 12.52
C VAL A 94 -3.00 12.79 11.54
N VAL A 95 -4.22 13.32 11.59
CA VAL A 95 -4.55 14.56 10.87
C VAL A 95 -3.65 15.67 11.41
N ASN A 96 -3.06 16.47 10.51
CA ASN A 96 -2.09 17.53 10.85
C ASN A 96 -0.85 17.05 11.61
N ASP A 97 -0.34 15.85 11.28
CA ASP A 97 0.91 15.34 11.86
C ASP A 97 2.10 16.27 11.56
N GLY A 98 2.61 16.93 12.61
CA GLY A 98 3.71 17.90 12.52
C GLY A 98 5.04 17.32 12.03
N ARG A 99 5.15 15.99 11.93
CA ARG A 99 6.31 15.33 11.32
C ARG A 99 6.29 15.44 9.80
N ILE A 100 5.15 15.70 9.17
CA ILE A 100 5.05 15.79 7.70
C ILE A 100 5.68 17.12 7.24
N THR A 101 6.64 17.03 6.32
CA THR A 101 7.28 18.24 5.79
C THR A 101 6.40 18.94 4.76
N LYS A 102 6.63 20.24 4.47
CA LYS A 102 5.87 20.96 3.41
C LYS A 102 5.97 20.25 2.05
N VAL A 103 7.17 19.83 1.67
CA VAL A 103 7.39 19.00 0.47
C VAL A 103 6.66 17.67 0.59
N GLY A 104 6.71 17.04 1.76
CA GLY A 104 6.02 15.78 2.04
C GLY A 104 4.50 15.87 1.90
N GLN A 105 3.89 17.00 2.25
CA GLN A 105 2.46 17.25 2.03
C GLN A 105 2.13 17.25 0.54
N ILE A 106 2.94 17.93 -0.29
CA ILE A 106 2.77 17.95 -1.75
C ILE A 106 2.92 16.54 -2.33
N LEU A 107 3.98 15.83 -1.96
CA LEU A 107 4.24 14.47 -2.46
C LEU A 107 3.13 13.49 -2.12
N ARG A 108 2.51 13.61 -0.94
CA ARG A 108 1.34 12.80 -0.54
C ARG A 108 0.08 13.16 -1.31
N LYS A 109 -0.14 14.46 -1.54
CA LYS A 109 -1.30 14.95 -2.28
C LYS A 109 -1.25 14.49 -3.74
N THR A 110 -0.07 14.51 -4.35
CA THR A 110 0.15 14.08 -5.74
C THR A 110 0.43 12.59 -5.89
N LYS A 111 0.56 11.84 -4.78
CA LYS A 111 0.93 10.41 -4.74
C LYS A 111 2.29 10.08 -5.34
N ILE A 112 3.13 11.09 -5.58
CA ILE A 112 4.51 10.91 -6.03
C ILE A 112 5.31 10.11 -4.99
N ASP A 113 4.95 10.20 -3.71
CA ASP A 113 5.59 9.39 -2.66
C ASP A 113 5.39 7.88 -2.81
N GLU A 114 4.36 7.45 -3.54
CA GLU A 114 4.02 6.03 -3.73
C GLU A 114 4.64 5.42 -5.00
N LEU A 115 5.20 6.23 -5.90
CA LEU A 115 5.82 5.76 -7.15
C LEU A 115 6.91 4.68 -6.97
N PRO A 116 7.75 4.70 -5.92
CA PRO A 116 8.71 3.62 -5.69
C PRO A 116 8.09 2.23 -5.52
N GLN A 117 6.78 2.12 -5.24
CA GLN A 117 6.07 0.84 -5.17
C GLN A 117 5.97 0.14 -6.53
N ILE A 118 6.19 0.83 -7.66
CA ILE A 118 6.31 0.19 -8.97
C ILE A 118 7.38 -0.91 -8.95
N PHE A 119 8.48 -0.71 -8.22
CA PHE A 119 9.51 -1.75 -8.05
C PHE A 119 8.99 -2.96 -7.26
N ASN A 120 8.09 -2.76 -6.28
CA ASN A 120 7.43 -3.86 -5.57
C ASN A 120 6.51 -4.65 -6.51
N VAL A 121 5.82 -3.97 -7.44
CA VAL A 121 5.01 -4.62 -8.46
C VAL A 121 5.90 -5.43 -9.40
N ILE A 122 6.98 -4.86 -9.94
CA ILE A 122 7.90 -5.57 -10.82
C ILE A 122 8.50 -6.81 -10.12
N LYS A 123 8.95 -6.67 -8.88
CA LYS A 123 9.48 -7.78 -8.07
C LYS A 123 8.44 -8.86 -7.76
N GLY A 124 7.16 -8.51 -7.80
CA GLY A 124 6.05 -9.43 -7.56
C GLY A 124 5.55 -9.46 -6.13
N ASP A 125 6.04 -8.56 -5.26
CA ASP A 125 5.56 -8.36 -3.90
C ASP A 125 4.16 -7.73 -3.88
N MET A 126 3.89 -6.83 -4.86
CA MET A 126 2.63 -6.09 -5.02
C MET A 126 2.00 -6.29 -6.39
N SER A 127 0.80 -5.75 -6.54
CA SER A 127 0.02 -5.62 -7.77
C SER A 127 -0.32 -4.14 -8.02
N ILE A 128 -0.72 -3.75 -9.24
CA ILE A 128 -1.21 -2.37 -9.48
C ILE A 128 -2.52 -2.14 -8.71
N ILE A 129 -3.44 -3.11 -8.81
CA ILE A 129 -4.76 -3.10 -8.19
C ILE A 129 -4.85 -4.23 -7.16
N GLY A 130 -5.19 -3.90 -5.93
CA GLY A 130 -5.36 -4.83 -4.82
C GLY A 130 -5.53 -4.10 -3.47
N PRO A 131 -5.69 -4.84 -2.37
CA PRO A 131 -5.93 -4.27 -1.05
C PRO A 131 -4.71 -3.47 -0.58
N ARG A 132 -4.90 -2.38 0.16
CA ARG A 132 -3.77 -1.60 0.65
C ARG A 132 -2.92 -2.45 1.61
N PRO A 133 -1.58 -2.50 1.45
CA PRO A 133 -0.72 -3.24 2.37
C PRO A 133 -0.62 -2.53 3.72
N GLU A 134 -1.03 -3.20 4.79
CA GLU A 134 -0.96 -2.66 6.15
C GLU A 134 0.27 -3.11 6.93
N ARG A 135 0.58 -2.36 8.00
CA ARG A 135 1.69 -2.69 8.90
C ARG A 135 1.37 -3.96 9.68
N ILE A 136 2.41 -4.71 10.05
CA ILE A 136 2.26 -6.00 10.74
C ILE A 136 1.46 -5.82 12.02
N GLU A 137 1.80 -4.80 12.82
CA GLU A 137 1.18 -4.52 14.11
C GLU A 137 -0.31 -4.16 13.96
N ILE A 138 -0.66 -3.42 12.90
CA ILE A 138 -2.07 -3.08 12.58
C ILE A 138 -2.84 -4.34 12.18
N VAL A 139 -2.24 -5.18 11.33
CA VAL A 139 -2.90 -6.40 10.87
C VAL A 139 -3.17 -7.34 12.03
N GLU A 140 -2.22 -7.48 12.97
CA GLU A 140 -2.41 -8.27 14.18
C GLU A 140 -3.53 -7.71 15.07
N GLU A 141 -3.58 -6.40 15.28
CA GLU A 141 -4.65 -5.74 16.04
C GLU A 141 -6.02 -5.93 15.37
N PHE A 142 -6.10 -5.70 14.05
CA PHE A 142 -7.35 -5.75 13.31
C PHE A 142 -7.87 -7.17 13.13
N THR A 143 -6.97 -8.15 12.99
CA THR A 143 -7.37 -9.57 12.95
C THR A 143 -7.96 -10.03 14.28
N LYS A 144 -7.48 -9.51 15.42
CA LYS A 144 -8.10 -9.78 16.74
C LYS A 144 -9.49 -9.18 16.90
N LYS A 145 -9.75 -8.03 16.24
CA LYS A 145 -11.05 -7.34 16.28
C LYS A 145 -12.05 -7.91 15.27
N ASN A 146 -11.56 -8.41 14.14
CA ASN A 146 -12.36 -8.97 13.05
C ASN A 146 -11.61 -10.15 12.40
N ASP A 147 -12.05 -11.37 12.68
CA ASP A 147 -11.44 -12.59 12.12
C ASP A 147 -11.46 -12.65 10.59
N TYR A 148 -12.39 -11.94 9.93
CA TYR A 148 -12.46 -11.87 8.47
C TYR A 148 -11.38 -10.96 7.87
N TYR A 149 -10.74 -10.10 8.67
CA TYR A 149 -9.71 -9.17 8.20
C TYR A 149 -8.51 -9.88 7.57
N LYS A 150 -8.21 -11.13 7.98
CA LYS A 150 -7.13 -11.93 7.39
C LYS A 150 -7.35 -12.22 5.91
N TYR A 151 -8.59 -12.27 5.43
CA TYR A 151 -8.90 -12.70 4.07
C TYR A 151 -8.46 -11.73 2.97
N ARG A 152 -8.28 -10.44 3.26
CA ARG A 152 -7.68 -9.47 2.32
C ARG A 152 -6.27 -9.86 1.86
N HIS A 153 -5.59 -10.71 2.64
CA HIS A 153 -4.24 -11.17 2.34
C HIS A 153 -4.24 -12.38 1.39
N LEU A 154 -5.40 -12.89 0.96
CA LEU A 154 -5.47 -13.97 -0.03
C LEU A 154 -5.05 -13.53 -1.45
N VAL A 155 -4.97 -12.22 -1.68
CA VAL A 155 -4.47 -11.62 -2.91
C VAL A 155 -3.24 -10.76 -2.65
N LYS A 156 -2.52 -10.41 -3.74
CA LYS A 156 -1.42 -9.46 -3.63
C LYS A 156 -1.95 -8.07 -3.26
N PRO A 157 -1.28 -7.36 -2.34
CA PRO A 157 -1.62 -5.98 -2.05
C PRO A 157 -1.42 -5.09 -3.28
N GLY A 158 -2.19 -4.01 -3.36
CA GLY A 158 -2.21 -3.05 -4.47
C GLY A 158 -1.55 -1.72 -4.15
N ILE A 159 -1.04 -1.05 -5.19
CA ILE A 159 -0.75 0.40 -5.12
C ILE A 159 -2.08 1.15 -4.90
N THR A 160 -3.08 0.83 -5.72
CA THR A 160 -4.47 1.29 -5.57
C THR A 160 -5.42 0.10 -5.44
N GLY A 161 -6.68 0.36 -5.14
CA GLY A 161 -7.69 -0.67 -4.88
C GLY A 161 -9.07 -0.05 -4.65
N TRP A 162 -10.07 -0.91 -4.44
CA TRP A 162 -11.46 -0.49 -4.27
C TRP A 162 -11.61 0.53 -3.12
N ALA A 163 -11.04 0.24 -1.95
CA ALA A 163 -10.98 1.10 -0.77
C ALA A 163 -10.39 2.46 -1.08
N GLN A 164 -9.26 2.46 -1.79
CA GLN A 164 -8.51 3.68 -2.07
C GLN A 164 -9.29 4.62 -2.97
N VAL A 165 -10.12 4.08 -3.88
CA VAL A 165 -10.95 4.88 -4.80
C VAL A 165 -12.25 5.34 -4.11
N HIS A 166 -12.96 4.45 -3.42
CA HIS A 166 -14.30 4.77 -2.88
C HIS A 166 -14.27 5.37 -1.47
N LYS A 167 -13.21 5.13 -0.69
CA LYS A 167 -13.08 5.58 0.70
C LYS A 167 -11.67 6.13 0.99
N PRO A 168 -11.23 7.19 0.28
CA PRO A 168 -9.85 7.71 0.36
C PRO A 168 -9.48 8.37 1.70
N MET A 169 -10.48 8.83 2.47
CA MET A 169 -10.30 9.48 3.78
C MET A 169 -10.73 8.59 4.95
N ALA A 170 -10.81 7.27 4.74
CA ALA A 170 -11.27 6.37 5.79
C ALA A 170 -10.38 6.40 7.04
N THR A 171 -11.01 6.53 8.21
CA THR A 171 -10.33 6.42 9.51
C THR A 171 -9.80 4.99 9.74
N PRO A 172 -8.88 4.79 10.69
CA PRO A 172 -8.43 3.44 11.06
C PRO A 172 -9.58 2.46 11.35
N ASP A 173 -10.60 2.90 12.07
CA ASP A 173 -11.78 2.07 12.39
C ASP A 173 -12.59 1.72 11.13
N GLN A 174 -12.77 2.67 10.22
CA GLN A 174 -13.42 2.43 8.94
C GLN A 174 -12.61 1.51 8.02
N ASN A 175 -11.31 1.32 8.24
CA ASN A 175 -10.51 0.36 7.49
C ASN A 175 -10.64 -1.07 8.02
N LEU A 176 -11.13 -1.25 9.26
CA LEU A 176 -11.42 -2.57 9.84
C LEU A 176 -12.62 -3.26 9.15
N GLU A 177 -13.58 -2.45 8.69
CA GLU A 177 -14.79 -2.91 7.99
C GLU A 177 -14.54 -3.21 6.50
N LYS A 178 -13.39 -2.82 5.94
CA LYS A 178 -13.09 -3.06 4.52
C LYS A 178 -12.48 -4.45 4.34
N LEU A 179 -13.22 -5.31 3.65
CA LEU A 179 -12.78 -6.66 3.27
C LEU A 179 -12.18 -6.74 1.85
N ASP A 180 -11.98 -5.59 1.20
CA ASP A 180 -11.50 -5.43 -0.18
C ASP A 180 -10.33 -6.32 -0.57
#